data_AF-A0A537FW93-F1
#
_entry.id   AF-A0A537FW93-F1
#
_cell.length_a   1.000
_cell.length_b   1.000
_cell.length_c   1.000
_cell.angle_alpha   90.00
_cell.angle_beta   90.00
_cell.angle_gamma   90.00
#
_symmetry.space_group_name_H-M   'P 1'
#
loop_
_entity.id
_entity.type
_entity.pdbx_description
1 polymer ?
#
loop_
_entity_poly.entity_id
_entity_poly.type
_entity_poly.pdbx_seq_one_letter_code
_entity_poly.pdbx_strand_id
1 'polypeptide(L)'
;VSRDALEKIRLPIVLIRRSEMGRGAFTVLGDKPEAYTVARALGSFNGDFEEYRRQSGPELVVYKPEVSELTRKYHSLIVIGFGVPEDLHGGT
;
A
#
# COMPACT_ATOMS: atom_id res chain seq x y z
N VAL A 1 5.12 -13.17 9.36
CA VAL A 1 4.64 -13.08 7.96
C VAL A 1 4.74 -14.47 7.36
N SER A 2 3.75 -14.97 6.60
CA SER A 2 3.82 -16.31 6.00
C SER A 2 4.96 -16.39 4.98
N ARG A 3 5.67 -17.53 4.91
CA ARG A 3 6.78 -17.76 3.96
C ARG A 3 6.35 -17.53 2.51
N ASP A 4 5.13 -17.96 2.17
CA ASP A 4 4.59 -17.87 0.81
C ASP A 4 4.31 -16.41 0.37
N ALA A 5 4.03 -15.52 1.32
CA ALA A 5 3.90 -14.09 1.05
C ALA A 5 5.29 -13.48 0.87
N LEU A 6 6.25 -13.83 1.73
CA LEU A 6 7.62 -13.32 1.69
C LEU A 6 8.32 -13.59 0.36
N GLU A 7 8.09 -14.74 -0.27
CA GLU A 7 8.69 -15.08 -1.57
C GLU A 7 8.09 -14.27 -2.74
N LYS A 8 6.90 -13.69 -2.56
CA LYS A 8 6.18 -12.99 -3.64
C LYS A 8 6.19 -11.46 -3.49
N ILE A 9 6.52 -10.94 -2.30
CA ILE A 9 6.57 -9.50 -2.05
C ILE A 9 7.69 -8.87 -2.86
N ARG A 10 7.36 -7.78 -3.56
CA ARG A 10 8.34 -6.90 -4.18
C ARG A 10 8.63 -5.72 -3.26
N LEU A 11 9.92 -5.49 -3.03
CA LEU A 11 10.41 -4.34 -2.28
C LEU A 11 11.03 -3.30 -3.23
N PRO A 12 10.99 -2.00 -2.87
CA PRO A 12 10.28 -1.44 -1.72
C PRO A 12 8.76 -1.50 -1.91
N ILE A 13 8.00 -1.43 -0.81
CA ILE A 13 6.54 -1.27 -0.88
C ILE A 13 6.25 0.16 -1.34
N VAL A 14 5.49 0.29 -2.41
CA VAL A 14 5.15 1.58 -3.00
C VAL A 14 3.72 1.96 -2.63
N LEU A 15 3.52 3.15 -2.06
CA LEU A 15 2.23 3.73 -1.73
C LEU A 15 1.89 4.83 -2.74
N ILE A 16 0.81 4.67 -3.50
CA ILE A 16 0.40 5.62 -4.55
C ILE A 16 -0.63 6.58 -4.00
N ARG A 17 -0.38 7.89 -4.11
CA ARG A 17 -1.34 8.92 -3.71
C ARG A 17 -2.58 8.90 -4.60
N ARG A 18 -3.76 8.77 -4.00
CA ARG A 18 -5.08 8.79 -4.66
C ARG A 18 -5.77 10.12 -4.40
N SER A 19 -5.52 11.11 -5.25
CA SER A 19 -6.02 12.48 -5.07
C SER A 19 -7.54 12.58 -5.13
N GLU A 20 -8.17 11.68 -5.90
CA GLU A 20 -9.61 11.58 -6.09
C GLU A 20 -10.36 11.07 -4.85
N MET A 21 -9.66 10.39 -3.94
CA MET A 21 -10.22 9.89 -2.67
C MET A 21 -10.12 10.89 -1.51
N GLY A 22 -9.71 12.13 -1.81
CA GLY A 22 -9.57 13.20 -0.84
C GLY A 22 -8.13 13.41 -0.37
N ARG A 23 -7.96 14.29 0.62
CA ARG A 23 -6.63 14.73 1.07
C ARG A 23 -5.94 13.62 1.87
N GLY A 24 -4.90 13.03 1.28
CA GLY A 24 -3.97 12.14 1.97
C GLY A 24 -4.41 10.68 2.03
N ALA A 25 -5.18 10.23 1.05
CA ALA A 25 -5.44 8.81 0.80
C ALA A 25 -4.37 8.23 -0.15
N PHE A 26 -3.97 7.00 0.11
CA PHE A 26 -2.98 6.25 -0.64
C PHE A 26 -3.45 4.80 -0.82
N THR A 27 -3.04 4.16 -1.90
CA THR A 27 -3.20 2.70 -2.08
C THR A 27 -1.85 2.03 -2.22
N VAL A 28 -1.79 0.72 -2.00
CA VAL A 28 -0.56 -0.06 -2.17
C VAL A 28 -0.42 -0.47 -3.63
N LEU A 29 0.66 -0.08 -4.29
CA LEU A 29 0.98 -0.59 -5.61
C LEU A 29 1.45 -2.05 -5.49
N GLY A 30 0.79 -2.93 -6.23
CA GLY A 30 1.10 -4.35 -6.26
C GLY A 30 -0.15 -5.19 -6.04
N ASP A 31 0.07 -6.43 -5.63
CA ASP A 31 -1.00 -7.40 -5.44
C ASP A 31 -1.27 -7.63 -3.94
N LYS A 32 -2.02 -8.70 -3.65
CA LYS A 32 -2.35 -9.10 -2.28
C LYS A 32 -1.13 -9.30 -1.36
N PRO A 33 0.06 -9.77 -1.78
CA PRO A 33 1.22 -9.89 -0.88
C PRO A 33 1.65 -8.55 -0.26
N GLU A 34 1.74 -7.49 -1.07
CA GLU A 34 2.13 -6.16 -0.61
C GLU A 34 1.05 -5.57 0.31
N ALA A 35 -0.21 -5.62 -0.13
CA ALA A 35 -1.33 -5.12 0.65
C ALA A 35 -1.48 -5.84 2.00
N TYR A 36 -1.33 -7.17 2.01
CA TYR A 36 -1.28 -7.97 3.24
C TYR A 36 -0.15 -7.51 4.18
N THR A 37 1.04 -7.28 3.63
CA THR A 37 2.20 -6.87 4.42
C THR A 37 1.97 -5.51 5.08
N VAL A 38 1.38 -4.56 4.36
CA VAL A 38 1.00 -3.25 4.91
C VAL A 38 -0.08 -3.40 5.98
N ALA A 39 -1.12 -4.18 5.74
CA ALA A 39 -2.20 -4.40 6.71
C ALA A 39 -1.69 -5.06 8.00
N ARG A 40 -0.79 -6.04 7.89
CA ARG A 40 -0.10 -6.65 9.06
C ARG A 40 0.79 -5.63 9.77
N ALA A 41 1.51 -4.80 9.02
CA ALA A 41 2.45 -3.82 9.57
C ALA A 41 1.75 -2.70 10.38
N LEU A 42 0.54 -2.31 9.94
CA LEU A 42 -0.35 -1.34 10.59
C LEU A 42 -1.22 -1.97 11.70
N GLY A 43 -1.20 -3.30 11.85
CA GLY A 43 -2.07 -4.00 12.81
C GLY A 43 -3.56 -3.96 12.44
N SER A 44 -3.92 -3.49 11.24
CA SER A 44 -5.31 -3.48 10.74
C SER A 44 -5.79 -4.86 10.31
N PHE A 45 -4.87 -5.81 10.15
CA PHE A 45 -5.18 -7.22 9.92
C PHE A 45 -4.26 -8.11 10.76
N ASN A 46 -4.83 -9.12 11.43
CA ASN A 46 -4.09 -10.03 12.32
C ASN A 46 -4.08 -11.49 11.85
N GLY A 47 -4.89 -11.83 10.85
CA GLY A 47 -4.97 -13.18 10.27
C GLY A 47 -3.79 -13.52 9.36
N ASP A 48 -3.79 -14.73 8.80
CA ASP A 48 -2.76 -15.18 7.88
C ASP A 48 -2.98 -14.70 6.43
N PHE A 49 -2.02 -15.01 5.55
CA PHE A 49 -2.09 -14.56 4.17
C PHE A 49 -3.21 -15.23 3.35
N GLU A 50 -3.56 -16.48 3.64
CA GLU A 50 -4.62 -17.18 2.92
C GLU A 50 -6.01 -16.66 3.33
N GLU A 51 -6.17 -16.28 4.59
CA GLU A 51 -7.34 -15.55 5.08
C GLU A 51 -7.46 -14.18 4.38
N TYR A 52 -6.37 -13.41 4.31
CA TYR A 52 -6.36 -12.14 3.59
C TYR A 52 -6.65 -12.31 2.09
N ARG A 53 -6.05 -13.34 1.46
CA ARG A 53 -6.25 -13.64 0.04
C ARG A 53 -7.70 -13.99 -0.28
N ARG A 54 -8.41 -14.65 0.62
CA ARG A 54 -9.82 -15.03 0.43
C ARG A 54 -10.81 -13.87 0.60
N GLN A 55 -10.39 -12.74 1.18
CA GLN A 55 -11.25 -11.57 1.28
C GLN A 55 -11.52 -10.98 -0.10
N SER A 56 -12.80 -10.88 -0.44
CA SER A 56 -13.31 -10.07 -1.54
C SER A 56 -13.72 -8.72 -0.94
N GLY A 57 -12.84 -7.74 -1.05
CA GLY A 57 -13.04 -6.40 -0.52
C GLY A 57 -12.39 -5.35 -1.41
N PRO A 58 -12.68 -4.07 -1.16
CA PRO A 58 -11.99 -2.98 -1.83
C PRO A 58 -10.48 -3.04 -1.57
N GLU A 59 -9.70 -2.41 -2.46
CA GLU A 59 -8.26 -2.26 -2.31
C GLU A 59 -7.92 -1.60 -0.96
N LEU A 60 -6.79 -1.99 -0.35
CA LEU A 60 -6.35 -1.42 0.91
C LEU A 60 -6.04 0.08 0.74
N VAL A 61 -6.83 0.91 1.40
CA VAL A 61 -6.60 2.35 1.49
C VAL A 61 -5.85 2.67 2.76
N VAL A 62 -4.79 3.44 2.64
CA VAL A 62 -3.93 3.91 3.74
C VAL A 62 -3.96 5.43 3.76
N TYR A 63 -4.16 6.00 4.94
CA TYR A 63 -4.24 7.45 5.13
C TYR A 63 -2.91 8.03 5.63
N LYS A 64 -2.75 9.34 5.47
CA LYS A 64 -1.54 10.09 5.85
C LYS A 64 -0.97 9.74 7.25
N PRO A 65 -1.76 9.55 8.32
CA PRO A 65 -1.21 9.13 9.62
C PRO A 65 -0.51 7.77 9.56
N GLU A 66 -1.12 6.79 8.89
CA GLU A 66 -0.61 5.42 8.72
C GLU A 66 0.62 5.41 7.79
N VAL A 67 0.60 6.19 6.71
CA VAL A 67 1.79 6.40 5.87
C VAL A 67 2.95 6.97 6.69
N SER A 68 2.66 7.93 7.56
CA SER A 68 3.65 8.53 8.44
C SER A 68 4.21 7.51 9.45
N GLU A 69 3.38 6.60 9.94
CA GLU A 69 3.83 5.48 10.79
C GLU A 69 4.73 4.52 10.02
N LEU A 70 4.31 4.06 8.84
CA LEU A 70 5.05 3.12 8.00
C LEU A 70 6.44 3.68 7.63
N THR A 71 6.49 4.94 7.19
CA THR A 71 7.75 5.60 6.80
C THR A 71 8.70 5.83 7.97
N ARG A 72 8.19 6.12 9.17
CA ARG A 72 9.01 6.22 10.39
C ARG A 72 9.57 4.87 10.83
N LYS A 73 8.79 3.78 10.69
CA LYS A 73 9.15 2.46 11.22
C LYS A 73 10.03 1.65 10.27
N TYR A 74 9.80 1.76 8.97
CA TYR A 74 10.44 0.90 7.95
C TYR A 74 11.32 1.68 6.97
N HIS A 75 11.44 3.00 7.13
CA HIS A 75 12.37 3.87 6.39
C HIS A 75 12.35 3.60 4.87
N SER A 76 13.47 3.13 4.31
CA SER A 76 13.67 2.92 2.88
C SER A 76 12.84 1.80 2.26
N LEU A 77 12.15 0.98 3.07
CA LEU A 77 11.25 -0.06 2.58
C LEU A 77 9.89 0.48 2.15
N ILE A 78 9.60 1.76 2.44
CA ILE A 78 8.35 2.43 2.06
C ILE A 78 8.68 3.59 1.14
N VAL A 79 8.16 3.53 -0.08
CA VAL A 79 8.29 4.60 -1.08
C VAL A 79 6.91 5.18 -1.36
N ILE A 80 6.81 6.51 -1.44
CA ILE A 80 5.57 7.19 -1.81
C ILE A 80 5.66 7.59 -3.28
N GLY A 81 4.82 6.97 -4.10
CA GLY A 81 4.62 7.36 -5.49
C GLY A 81 3.56 8.44 -5.59
N PHE A 82 3.88 9.52 -6.29
CA PHE A 82 2.91 10.52 -6.71
C PHE A 82 2.60 10.24 -8.18
N GLY A 83 1.35 9.93 -8.50
CA GLY A 83 0.92 9.93 -9.89
C GLY A 83 1.21 11.30 -10.51
N VAL A 84 1.64 11.32 -11.76
CA VAL A 84 1.65 12.54 -12.56
C VAL A 84 0.17 12.88 -12.79
N PRO A 85 -0.38 14.02 -12.30
CA PRO A 85 -1.72 14.44 -12.68
C PRO A 85 -1.91 14.32 -14.20
N GLU A 86 -3.05 13.81 -14.66
CA GLU A 86 -3.38 13.76 -16.09
C GLU A 86 -3.20 15.15 -16.74
N ASP A 87 -3.41 16.23 -15.96
CA ASP A 87 -3.22 17.63 -16.31
C ASP A 87 -1.77 18.08 -16.60
N LEU A 88 -0.77 17.22 -16.39
CA LEU A 88 0.63 17.47 -16.79
C LEU A 88 0.96 16.90 -18.18
N HIS A 89 -0.01 16.27 -18.86
CA HIS A 89 0.06 16.15 -20.32
C HIS A 89 -0.21 17.55 -20.88
N GLY A 90 0.88 18.28 -21.13
CA GLY A 90 0.86 19.50 -21.91
C GLY A 90 -0.01 19.30 -23.15
N GLY A 91 -0.90 20.27 -23.39
CA GLY A 91 -1.94 20.18 -24.40
C GLY A 91 -1.42 19.75 -25.77
N THR A 92 -2.24 18.96 -26.42
CA THR A 92 -2.35 18.85 -27.88
C THR A 92 -3.82 18.85 -28.24
#